data_AF-A0A2S5E6J6-F1
#
_entry.id   AF-A0A2S5E6J6-F1
#
_cell.length_a   1.000
_cell.length_b   1.000
_cell.length_c   1.000
_cell.angle_alpha   90.00
_cell.angle_beta   90.00
_cell.angle_gamma   90.00
#
_symmetry.space_group_name_H-M   'P 1'
#
loop_
_entity.id
_entity.type
_entity.pdbx_description
1 polymer ?
#
loop_
_entity_poly.entity_id
_entity_poly.type
_entity_poly.pdbx_seq_one_letter_code
_entity_poly.pdbx_strand_id
1 'polypeptide(L)'
;MSNAVSHQDANDTPIARPWPLLVAYLVVTGAFYSFVTHLPLGPVTFTPASTLDRAVPLLPGTVPLYLSYLFVMPALVWLGRGRAWLLPAFFAGTLAAGICLVCHLLYPTAVAWPPAHDGWIAWLQRIDTPLAASPSGHVALPVAIAIVLLALRRRSAVLFAAWSALLMVTVLTTGQHRAADVAWGGATGIAAGALTLGLLRAKADLRTMAAALLEWACIVVAIRVAIALGAWYLYALAVLVVATRQHALFILYHDATHYHLTRRRGFNDFLINVAIGVPGLVPVEFYRPLHLAHHRHLGTAQDPERQFLYHDQPWRFRPLDAWPLARQFLGDLFVLNMVRNMVAFRRAGGQNTRLGLPFQAAAAVWVAIIALLVWTCSAQTILLIAALWFVPLLTLSVLLQKIRSMAEHSGGPHVTPGWADWTYSWRTGWIGRVLVWPYHINLHLQHHRNPAVPWHALPDAVDELEPQLDAPELARLLWSGLPPKP
;
A
#
# COMPACT_ATOMS: atom_id res chain seq x y z
N MET A 1 -2.21 -19.89 29.23
CA MET A 1 -1.04 -20.13 28.36
C MET A 1 -1.42 -19.71 26.96
N SER A 2 -1.15 -18.44 26.61
CA SER A 2 -1.37 -17.92 25.26
C SER A 2 -0.51 -18.73 24.31
N ASN A 3 -1.13 -19.36 23.31
CA ASN A 3 -0.43 -19.87 22.14
C ASN A 3 0.12 -18.63 21.41
N ALA A 4 1.24 -18.11 21.90
CA ALA A 4 2.02 -17.12 21.20
C ALA A 4 2.27 -17.73 19.82
N VAL A 5 1.64 -17.15 18.79
CA VAL A 5 1.80 -17.55 17.40
C VAL A 5 3.27 -17.35 17.09
N SER A 6 4.04 -18.42 17.30
CA SER A 6 5.43 -18.56 16.94
C SER A 6 5.46 -18.42 15.43
N HIS A 7 5.56 -17.19 14.94
CA HIS A 7 6.21 -16.81 13.69
C HIS A 7 6.06 -17.86 12.56
N GLN A 8 4.84 -18.37 12.36
CA GLN A 8 4.51 -19.21 11.21
C GLN A 8 4.77 -18.36 9.98
N ASP A 9 5.11 -18.98 8.85
CA ASP A 9 5.19 -18.23 7.60
C ASP A 9 3.85 -17.53 7.43
N ALA A 10 3.81 -16.19 7.46
CA ALA A 10 2.55 -15.44 7.51
C ALA A 10 1.66 -15.72 6.29
N ASN A 11 2.26 -16.27 5.24
CA ASN A 11 1.62 -16.73 4.03
C ASN A 11 0.90 -18.09 4.17
N ASP A 12 1.23 -18.87 5.21
CA ASP A 12 0.62 -20.18 5.49
C ASP A 12 -0.67 -20.08 6.30
N THR A 13 -0.99 -18.90 6.84
CA THR A 13 -2.24 -18.65 7.56
C THR A 13 -3.38 -18.39 6.57
N PRO A 14 -4.47 -19.19 6.58
CA PRO A 14 -5.62 -18.95 5.72
C PRO A 14 -6.20 -17.55 5.91
N ILE A 15 -6.80 -17.00 4.85
CA ILE A 15 -7.56 -15.75 4.95
C ILE A 15 -8.80 -15.99 5.81
N ALA A 16 -8.87 -15.34 6.98
CA ALA A 16 -9.97 -15.52 7.92
C ALA A 16 -11.33 -15.10 7.35
N ARG A 17 -11.37 -14.01 6.58
CA ARG A 17 -12.59 -13.43 5.99
C ARG A 17 -12.43 -13.25 4.47
N PRO A 18 -12.46 -14.33 3.68
CA PRO A 18 -12.15 -14.25 2.26
C PRO A 18 -13.27 -13.60 1.43
N TRP A 19 -14.54 -13.69 1.86
CA TRP A 19 -15.67 -13.06 1.17
C TRP A 19 -15.68 -11.54 1.28
N PRO A 20 -15.51 -10.91 2.48
CA PRO A 20 -15.32 -9.47 2.55
C PRO A 20 -14.13 -8.96 1.75
N LEU A 21 -13.03 -9.72 1.71
CA LEU A 21 -11.88 -9.37 0.87
C LEU A 21 -12.22 -9.38 -0.63
N LEU A 22 -12.99 -10.37 -1.09
CA LEU A 22 -13.50 -10.40 -2.46
C LEU A 22 -14.38 -9.20 -2.77
N VAL A 23 -15.31 -8.85 -1.87
CA VAL A 23 -16.19 -7.67 -2.05
C VAL A 23 -15.35 -6.40 -2.14
N ALA A 24 -14.38 -6.21 -1.26
CA ALA A 24 -13.47 -5.06 -1.31
C ALA A 24 -12.71 -5.01 -2.64
N TYR A 25 -12.17 -6.15 -3.10
CA TYR A 25 -11.51 -6.26 -4.40
C TYR A 25 -12.44 -5.86 -5.55
N LEU A 26 -13.66 -6.41 -5.62
CA LEU A 26 -14.61 -6.14 -6.69
C LEU A 26 -15.04 -4.67 -6.72
N VAL A 27 -15.31 -4.08 -5.55
CA VAL A 27 -15.69 -2.67 -5.44
C VAL A 27 -14.54 -1.76 -5.88
N VAL A 28 -13.33 -1.98 -5.36
CA VAL A 28 -12.17 -1.13 -5.67
C VAL A 28 -11.76 -1.26 -7.13
N THR A 29 -11.61 -2.49 -7.64
CA THR A 29 -11.21 -2.71 -9.03
C THR A 29 -12.31 -2.30 -10.01
N GLY A 30 -13.58 -2.54 -9.69
CA GLY A 30 -14.71 -2.10 -10.51
C GLY A 30 -14.84 -0.57 -10.57
N ALA A 31 -14.71 0.13 -9.44
CA ALA A 31 -14.73 1.59 -9.40
C ALA A 31 -13.53 2.18 -10.17
N PHE A 32 -12.33 1.61 -10.00
CA PHE A 32 -11.15 2.09 -10.70
C PHE A 32 -11.19 1.78 -12.20
N TYR A 33 -11.67 0.59 -12.59
CA TYR A 33 -11.93 0.26 -13.99
C TYR A 33 -12.94 1.23 -14.61
N SER A 34 -14.07 1.48 -13.95
CA SER A 34 -15.06 2.46 -14.40
C SER A 34 -14.44 3.85 -14.58
N PHE A 35 -13.60 4.28 -13.63
CA PHE A 35 -12.89 5.54 -13.73
C PHE A 35 -11.99 5.64 -14.98
N VAL A 36 -11.08 4.68 -15.19
CA VAL A 36 -10.12 4.73 -16.33
C VAL A 36 -10.80 4.54 -17.70
N THR A 37 -12.00 3.97 -17.71
CA THR A 37 -12.77 3.72 -18.94
C THR A 37 -13.77 4.80 -19.30
N HIS A 38 -14.11 5.71 -18.38
CA HIS A 38 -15.02 6.83 -18.62
C HIS A 38 -14.31 8.19 -18.58
N LEU A 39 -13.16 8.26 -17.89
CA LEU A 39 -12.36 9.48 -17.78
C LEU A 39 -10.88 9.18 -18.07
N PRO A 40 -10.49 8.95 -19.34
CA PRO A 40 -9.09 8.76 -19.70
C PRO A 40 -8.29 10.03 -19.40
N LEU A 41 -7.25 9.90 -18.57
CA LEU A 41 -6.44 11.04 -18.10
C LEU A 41 -5.33 11.44 -19.10
N GLY A 42 -5.62 11.48 -20.39
CA GLY A 42 -4.64 11.82 -21.42
C GLY A 42 -5.07 11.40 -22.82
N PRO A 43 -4.21 11.61 -23.83
CA PRO A 43 -4.49 11.17 -25.19
C PRO A 43 -4.65 9.65 -25.22
N VAL A 44 -5.70 9.19 -25.90
CA VAL A 44 -5.99 7.76 -26.07
C VAL A 44 -5.25 7.24 -27.28
N THR A 45 -4.45 6.18 -27.09
CA THR A 45 -3.73 5.51 -28.18
C THR A 45 -4.51 4.31 -28.68
N PHE A 46 -4.75 4.22 -29.99
CA PHE A 46 -5.45 3.08 -30.58
C PHE A 46 -4.48 1.93 -30.87
N THR A 47 -4.81 0.71 -30.41
CA THR A 47 -4.04 -0.48 -30.74
C THR A 47 -4.33 -0.90 -32.20
N PRO A 48 -3.33 -0.92 -33.10
CA PRO A 48 -3.54 -1.30 -34.49
C PRO A 48 -3.88 -2.79 -34.63
N ALA A 49 -4.75 -3.13 -35.58
CA ALA A 49 -5.08 -4.51 -35.88
C ALA A 49 -3.95 -5.19 -36.67
N SER A 50 -3.47 -6.33 -36.17
CA SER A 50 -2.50 -7.18 -36.86
C SER A 50 -3.16 -8.00 -37.99
N THR A 51 -2.35 -8.74 -38.76
CA THR A 51 -2.87 -9.73 -39.72
C THR A 51 -3.65 -10.84 -39.03
N LEU A 52 -3.22 -11.27 -37.84
CA LEU A 52 -3.96 -12.25 -37.04
C LEU A 52 -5.33 -11.70 -36.65
N ASP A 53 -5.39 -10.47 -36.14
CA ASP A 53 -6.65 -9.84 -35.73
C ASP A 53 -7.67 -9.72 -36.87
N ARG A 54 -7.20 -9.52 -38.10
CA ARG A 54 -8.04 -9.48 -39.30
C ARG A 54 -8.53 -10.85 -39.75
N ALA A 55 -7.83 -11.92 -39.38
CA ALA A 55 -8.18 -13.29 -39.71
C ALA A 55 -9.12 -13.94 -38.66
N VAL A 56 -9.16 -13.43 -37.42
CA VAL A 56 -10.06 -13.94 -36.39
C VAL A 56 -11.50 -13.49 -36.67
N PRO A 57 -12.46 -14.42 -36.85
CA PRO A 57 -13.86 -14.06 -37.04
C PRO A 57 -14.50 -13.60 -35.74
N LEU A 58 -15.47 -12.70 -35.86
CA LEU A 58 -16.36 -12.37 -34.74
C LEU A 58 -17.35 -13.52 -34.50
N LEU A 59 -17.39 -14.04 -33.28
CA LEU A 59 -18.23 -15.17 -32.88
C LEU A 59 -19.16 -14.76 -31.74
N PRO A 60 -20.42 -14.33 -32.00
CA PRO A 60 -21.33 -13.85 -30.96
C PRO A 60 -21.59 -14.85 -29.83
N GLY A 61 -21.59 -16.15 -30.12
CA GLY A 61 -21.75 -17.21 -29.12
C GLY A 61 -20.62 -17.27 -28.08
N THR A 62 -19.51 -16.56 -28.29
CA THR A 62 -18.38 -16.51 -27.33
C THR A 62 -18.55 -15.45 -26.24
N VAL A 63 -19.56 -14.57 -26.33
CA VAL A 63 -19.79 -13.51 -25.33
C VAL A 63 -20.05 -14.05 -23.92
N PRO A 64 -20.88 -15.09 -23.68
CA PRO A 64 -21.03 -15.65 -22.34
C PRO A 64 -19.72 -16.21 -21.77
N LEU A 65 -18.86 -16.78 -22.63
CA LEU A 65 -17.55 -17.29 -22.23
C LEU A 65 -16.56 -16.17 -21.95
N TYR A 66 -16.65 -15.03 -22.65
CA TYR A 66 -15.92 -13.80 -22.32
C TYR A 66 -16.32 -13.27 -20.94
N LEU A 67 -17.63 -13.13 -20.68
CA LEU A 67 -18.16 -12.64 -19.39
C LEU A 67 -17.82 -13.56 -18.21
N SER A 68 -17.43 -14.80 -18.47
CA SER A 68 -16.99 -15.73 -17.43
C SER A 68 -15.81 -15.19 -16.60
N TYR A 69 -15.06 -14.21 -17.12
CA TYR A 69 -14.05 -13.46 -16.38
C TYR A 69 -14.53 -12.95 -15.01
N LEU A 70 -15.79 -12.49 -14.92
CA LEU A 70 -16.38 -11.99 -13.67
C LEU A 70 -16.41 -13.05 -12.56
N PHE A 71 -16.34 -14.33 -12.91
CA PHE A 71 -16.35 -15.45 -11.97
C PHE A 71 -14.96 -15.95 -11.59
N VAL A 72 -13.88 -15.46 -12.19
CA VAL A 72 -12.51 -15.95 -11.92
C VAL A 72 -12.13 -15.75 -10.45
N MET A 73 -12.30 -14.53 -9.90
CA MET A 73 -11.99 -14.24 -8.50
C MET A 73 -13.00 -14.87 -7.51
N PRO A 74 -14.33 -14.83 -7.76
CA PRO A 74 -15.29 -15.60 -6.97
C PRO A 74 -14.99 -17.10 -6.91
N ALA A 75 -14.66 -17.73 -8.04
CA ALA A 75 -14.31 -19.15 -8.09
C ALA A 75 -13.02 -19.43 -7.31
N LEU A 76 -12.01 -18.56 -7.43
CA LEU A 76 -10.77 -18.69 -6.66
C LEU A 76 -11.04 -18.68 -5.15
N VAL A 77 -11.83 -17.71 -4.69
CA VAL A 77 -12.22 -17.58 -3.28
C VAL A 77 -13.05 -18.77 -2.81
N TRP A 78 -14.02 -19.22 -3.61
CA TRP A 78 -14.83 -20.39 -3.29
C TRP A 78 -13.99 -21.65 -3.12
N LEU A 79 -13.05 -21.91 -4.04
CA LEU A 79 -12.18 -23.09 -4.03
C LEU A 79 -11.10 -23.01 -2.94
N GLY A 80 -10.63 -21.81 -2.62
CA GLY A 80 -9.53 -21.56 -1.71
C GLY A 80 -9.93 -21.21 -0.27
N ARG A 81 -11.21 -20.99 0.03
CA ARG A 81 -11.67 -20.64 1.38
C ARG A 81 -11.17 -21.65 2.42
N GLY A 82 -10.56 -21.15 3.49
CA GLY A 82 -9.95 -21.98 4.54
C GLY A 82 -8.64 -22.67 4.13
N ARG A 83 -8.04 -22.31 2.99
CA ARG A 83 -6.76 -22.86 2.53
C ARG A 83 -5.70 -21.77 2.46
N ALA A 84 -4.49 -22.08 2.89
CA ALA A 84 -3.35 -21.16 2.87
C ALA A 84 -3.00 -20.65 1.45
N TRP A 85 -3.06 -21.54 0.46
CA TRP A 85 -2.71 -21.21 -0.94
C TRP A 85 -3.61 -20.14 -1.57
N LEU A 86 -4.77 -19.82 -0.97
CA LEU A 86 -5.64 -18.76 -1.47
C LEU A 86 -4.95 -17.40 -1.45
N LEU A 87 -4.22 -17.07 -0.38
CA LEU A 87 -3.55 -15.77 -0.24
C LEU A 87 -2.58 -15.49 -1.40
N PRO A 88 -1.60 -16.36 -1.72
CA PRO A 88 -0.69 -16.08 -2.83
C PRO A 88 -1.37 -16.07 -4.20
N ALA A 89 -2.37 -16.93 -4.45
CA ALA A 89 -3.09 -16.90 -5.71
C ALA A 89 -3.94 -15.63 -5.87
N PHE A 90 -4.60 -15.19 -4.80
CA PHE A 90 -5.38 -13.95 -4.76
C PHE A 90 -4.49 -12.72 -4.91
N PHE A 91 -3.33 -12.72 -4.23
CA PHE A 91 -2.32 -11.68 -4.36
C PHE A 91 -1.84 -11.55 -5.82
N ALA A 92 -1.51 -12.66 -6.48
CA ALA A 92 -1.04 -12.64 -7.87
C ALA A 92 -2.10 -12.10 -8.85
N GLY A 93 -3.36 -12.55 -8.70
CA GLY A 93 -4.48 -12.03 -9.50
C GLY A 93 -4.72 -10.54 -9.28
N THR A 94 -4.69 -10.10 -8.02
CA THR A 94 -4.87 -8.68 -7.65
C THR A 94 -3.72 -7.82 -8.15
N LEU A 95 -2.48 -8.29 -8.05
CA LEU A 95 -1.30 -7.63 -8.57
C LEU A 95 -1.38 -7.46 -10.09
N ALA A 96 -1.75 -8.52 -10.83
CA ALA A 96 -1.90 -8.45 -12.28
C ALA A 96 -2.99 -7.45 -12.70
N ALA A 97 -4.15 -7.47 -12.03
CA ALA A 97 -5.23 -6.51 -12.27
C ALA A 97 -4.80 -5.08 -11.95
N GLY A 98 -4.12 -4.87 -10.82
CA GLY A 98 -3.58 -3.58 -10.40
C GLY A 98 -2.57 -3.02 -11.41
N ILE A 99 -1.66 -3.85 -11.94
CA ILE A 99 -0.72 -3.44 -12.98
C ILE A 99 -1.47 -2.99 -14.24
N CYS A 100 -2.48 -3.75 -14.68
CA CYS A 100 -3.30 -3.36 -15.84
C CYS A 100 -3.96 -2.00 -15.62
N LEU A 101 -4.64 -1.80 -14.48
CA LEU A 101 -5.33 -0.55 -14.15
C LEU A 101 -4.37 0.65 -14.05
N VAL A 102 -3.17 0.46 -13.49
CA VAL A 102 -2.14 1.51 -13.47
C VAL A 102 -1.65 1.83 -14.88
N CYS A 103 -1.50 0.82 -15.75
CA CYS A 103 -1.17 1.06 -17.16
C CYS A 103 -2.27 1.86 -17.84
N HIS A 104 -3.54 1.51 -17.66
CA HIS A 104 -4.68 2.22 -18.25
C HIS A 104 -4.81 3.67 -17.73
N LEU A 105 -4.47 3.89 -16.46
CA LEU A 105 -4.43 5.22 -15.84
C LEU A 105 -3.31 6.10 -16.44
N LEU A 106 -2.11 5.54 -16.60
CA LEU A 106 -0.93 6.30 -17.03
C LEU A 106 -0.87 6.47 -18.55
N TYR A 107 -1.28 5.43 -19.29
CA TYR A 107 -1.24 5.34 -20.74
C TYR A 107 -2.57 4.80 -21.28
N PRO A 108 -3.59 5.67 -21.48
CA PRO A 108 -4.89 5.25 -21.96
C PRO A 108 -4.81 4.66 -23.39
N THR A 109 -5.33 3.45 -23.55
CA THR A 109 -5.38 2.74 -24.84
C THR A 109 -6.79 2.31 -25.20
N ALA A 110 -7.09 2.25 -26.49
CA ALA A 110 -8.38 1.77 -27.00
C ALA A 110 -8.27 0.79 -28.19
N VAL A 111 -9.28 -0.05 -28.35
CA VAL A 111 -9.47 -0.88 -29.55
C VAL A 111 -10.58 -0.31 -30.42
N ALA A 112 -10.33 -0.15 -31.72
CA ALA A 112 -11.40 0.13 -32.67
C ALA A 112 -12.22 -1.13 -32.90
N TRP A 113 -13.43 -1.22 -32.34
CA TRP A 113 -14.28 -2.39 -32.52
C TRP A 113 -14.87 -2.47 -33.93
N PRO A 114 -14.97 -3.66 -34.52
CA PRO A 114 -15.80 -3.85 -35.70
C PRO A 114 -17.28 -3.60 -35.32
N PRO A 115 -18.04 -2.84 -36.12
CA PRO A 115 -19.43 -2.54 -35.80
C PRO A 115 -20.28 -3.82 -35.84
N ALA A 116 -21.08 -4.03 -34.80
CA ALA A 116 -22.10 -5.07 -34.75
C ALA A 116 -23.47 -4.40 -34.60
N HIS A 117 -24.42 -4.76 -35.47
CA HIS A 117 -25.75 -4.14 -35.48
C HIS A 117 -26.74 -4.85 -34.54
N ASP A 118 -26.61 -6.17 -34.40
CA ASP A 118 -27.49 -7.02 -33.61
C ASP A 118 -26.74 -8.17 -32.90
N GLY A 119 -27.45 -8.90 -32.04
CA GLY A 119 -26.91 -10.05 -31.31
C GLY A 119 -26.04 -9.71 -30.09
N TRP A 120 -25.35 -10.73 -29.59
CA TRP A 120 -24.60 -10.67 -28.32
C TRP A 120 -23.43 -9.67 -28.35
N ILE A 121 -22.74 -9.52 -29.49
CA ILE A 121 -21.62 -8.58 -29.61
C ILE A 121 -22.13 -7.14 -29.59
N ALA A 122 -23.22 -6.84 -30.33
CA ALA A 122 -23.84 -5.51 -30.28
C ALA A 122 -24.33 -5.16 -28.88
N TRP A 123 -24.86 -6.13 -28.13
CA TRP A 123 -25.23 -5.93 -26.72
C TRP A 123 -24.02 -5.65 -25.83
N LEU A 124 -22.93 -6.42 -25.99
CA LEU A 124 -21.69 -6.21 -25.23
C LEU A 124 -21.10 -4.81 -25.49
N GLN A 125 -21.04 -4.39 -26.76
CA GLN A 125 -20.56 -3.07 -27.16
C GLN A 125 -21.41 -1.91 -26.63
N ARG A 126 -22.65 -2.15 -26.17
CA ARG A 126 -23.50 -1.13 -25.52
C ARG A 126 -23.22 -0.96 -24.02
N ILE A 127 -22.69 -1.99 -23.37
CA ILE A 127 -22.49 -2.01 -21.91
C ILE A 127 -21.01 -1.95 -21.51
N ASP A 128 -20.10 -2.16 -22.45
CA ASP A 128 -18.65 -2.06 -22.27
C ASP A 128 -18.10 -0.86 -23.04
N THR A 129 -16.81 -0.60 -22.89
CA THR A 129 -16.08 0.51 -23.50
C THR A 129 -14.90 0.04 -24.33
N PRO A 130 -14.55 0.71 -25.44
CA PRO A 130 -13.36 0.36 -26.22
C PRO A 130 -12.04 0.72 -25.49
N LEU A 131 -12.11 1.44 -24.37
CA LEU A 131 -10.97 1.86 -23.57
C LEU A 131 -10.41 0.73 -22.69
N ALA A 132 -9.31 0.99 -21.98
CA ALA A 132 -8.63 0.00 -21.14
C ALA A 132 -8.17 -1.26 -21.91
N ALA A 133 -7.76 -1.07 -23.17
CA ALA A 133 -7.39 -2.15 -24.08
C ALA A 133 -6.12 -2.91 -23.66
N SER A 134 -5.02 -2.21 -23.36
CA SER A 134 -3.70 -2.79 -23.18
C SER A 134 -3.06 -2.39 -21.85
N PRO A 135 -2.53 -3.33 -21.06
CA PRO A 135 -2.63 -4.79 -21.21
C PRO A 135 -4.05 -5.33 -20.98
N SER A 136 -4.39 -6.50 -21.53
CA SER A 136 -5.69 -7.13 -21.29
C SER A 136 -5.79 -7.74 -19.88
N GLY A 137 -6.65 -7.17 -19.04
CA GLY A 137 -6.96 -7.69 -17.69
C GLY A 137 -7.65 -9.06 -17.69
N HIS A 138 -8.44 -9.33 -18.74
CA HIS A 138 -9.08 -10.62 -19.01
C HIS A 138 -8.06 -11.76 -19.17
N VAL A 139 -6.84 -11.42 -19.55
CA VAL A 139 -5.73 -12.36 -19.74
C VAL A 139 -4.79 -12.34 -18.53
N ALA A 140 -4.36 -11.16 -18.08
CA ALA A 140 -3.34 -11.01 -17.05
C ALA A 140 -3.73 -11.67 -15.72
N LEU A 141 -4.96 -11.42 -15.25
CA LEU A 141 -5.45 -11.90 -13.96
C LEU A 141 -5.49 -13.45 -13.89
N PRO A 142 -6.20 -14.16 -14.78
CA PRO A 142 -6.29 -15.62 -14.69
C PRO A 142 -4.95 -16.31 -14.97
N VAL A 143 -4.09 -15.73 -15.83
CA VAL A 143 -2.72 -16.24 -16.06
C VAL A 143 -1.88 -16.17 -14.78
N ALA A 144 -1.90 -15.04 -14.07
CA ALA A 144 -1.15 -14.90 -12.81
C ALA A 144 -1.60 -15.92 -11.76
N ILE A 145 -2.92 -16.12 -11.63
CA ILE A 145 -3.51 -17.14 -10.75
C ILE A 145 -3.05 -18.54 -11.17
N ALA A 146 -3.15 -18.87 -12.46
CA ALA A 146 -2.78 -20.18 -12.98
C ALA A 146 -1.30 -20.51 -12.69
N ILE A 147 -0.38 -19.55 -12.90
CA ILE A 147 1.06 -19.72 -12.64
C ILE A 147 1.33 -20.03 -11.18
N VAL A 148 0.73 -19.27 -10.26
CA VAL A 148 0.91 -19.51 -8.82
C VAL A 148 0.30 -20.86 -8.41
N LEU A 149 -0.89 -21.21 -8.88
CA LEU A 149 -1.51 -22.49 -8.56
C LEU A 149 -0.72 -23.68 -9.12
N LEU A 150 -0.15 -23.56 -10.32
CA LEU A 150 0.73 -24.57 -10.93
C LEU A 150 1.98 -24.76 -10.07
N ALA A 151 2.65 -23.66 -9.68
CA ALA A 151 3.85 -23.71 -8.85
C ALA A 151 3.56 -24.30 -7.45
N LEU A 152 2.37 -24.03 -6.89
CA LEU A 152 1.89 -24.61 -5.63
C LEU A 152 1.28 -26.02 -5.80
N ARG A 153 1.36 -26.60 -7.00
CA ARG A 153 0.87 -27.95 -7.34
C ARG A 153 -0.59 -28.19 -6.94
N ARG A 154 -1.45 -27.19 -7.12
CA ARG A 154 -2.88 -27.29 -6.81
C ARG A 154 -3.64 -27.86 -8.00
N ARG A 155 -4.54 -28.82 -7.78
CA ARG A 155 -5.37 -29.40 -8.87
C ARG A 155 -6.23 -28.35 -9.59
N SER A 156 -6.66 -27.30 -8.88
CA SER A 156 -7.38 -26.17 -9.46
C SER A 156 -6.58 -25.42 -10.53
N ALA A 157 -5.25 -25.58 -10.58
CA ALA A 157 -4.41 -24.95 -11.60
C ALA A 157 -4.83 -25.32 -13.03
N VAL A 158 -5.24 -26.58 -13.27
CA VAL A 158 -5.70 -27.03 -14.60
C VAL A 158 -6.94 -26.25 -15.03
N LEU A 159 -7.89 -26.04 -14.11
CA LEU A 159 -9.08 -25.24 -14.36
C LEU A 159 -8.72 -23.80 -14.76
N PHE A 160 -7.88 -23.12 -13.97
CA PHE A 160 -7.51 -21.73 -14.26
C PHE A 160 -6.63 -21.59 -15.51
N ALA A 161 -5.80 -22.58 -15.83
CA ALA A 161 -5.02 -22.59 -17.07
C ALA A 161 -5.93 -22.76 -18.31
N ALA A 162 -6.86 -23.71 -18.27
CA ALA A 162 -7.85 -23.89 -19.33
C ALA A 162 -8.75 -22.65 -19.47
N TRP A 163 -9.17 -22.05 -18.35
CA TRP A 163 -9.98 -20.83 -18.34
C TRP A 163 -9.20 -19.63 -18.91
N SER A 164 -7.90 -19.52 -18.62
CA SER A 164 -7.03 -18.50 -19.22
C SER A 164 -6.95 -18.64 -20.74
N ALA A 165 -6.72 -19.87 -21.23
CA ALA A 165 -6.68 -20.15 -22.67
C ALA A 165 -8.02 -19.84 -23.36
N LEU A 166 -9.13 -20.20 -22.70
CA LEU A 166 -10.47 -19.87 -23.16
C LEU A 166 -10.65 -18.34 -23.26
N LEU A 167 -10.31 -17.60 -22.21
CA LEU A 167 -10.45 -16.14 -22.20
C LEU A 167 -9.56 -15.46 -23.26
N MET A 168 -8.34 -15.96 -23.49
CA MET A 168 -7.48 -15.46 -24.58
C MET A 168 -8.12 -15.62 -25.97
N VAL A 169 -8.87 -16.70 -26.19
CA VAL A 169 -9.61 -16.89 -27.46
C VAL A 169 -10.82 -15.97 -27.50
N THR A 170 -11.61 -15.92 -26.42
CA THR A 170 -12.89 -15.20 -26.43
C THR A 170 -12.70 -13.69 -26.52
N VAL A 171 -11.64 -13.11 -25.97
CA VAL A 171 -11.34 -11.68 -26.11
C VAL A 171 -11.03 -11.28 -27.57
N LEU A 172 -10.48 -12.20 -28.36
CA LEU A 172 -10.21 -11.98 -29.79
C LEU A 172 -11.48 -12.21 -30.62
N THR A 173 -12.22 -13.28 -30.37
CA THR A 173 -13.44 -13.62 -31.12
C THR A 173 -14.64 -12.73 -30.78
N THR A 174 -14.60 -12.00 -29.67
CA THR A 174 -15.56 -10.92 -29.37
C THR A 174 -15.12 -9.56 -29.93
N GLY A 175 -13.87 -9.45 -30.42
CA GLY A 175 -13.28 -8.22 -30.91
C GLY A 175 -12.94 -7.19 -29.82
N GLN A 176 -12.99 -7.58 -28.55
CA GLN A 176 -12.75 -6.69 -27.40
C GLN A 176 -11.27 -6.33 -27.23
N HIS A 177 -10.36 -7.24 -27.57
CA HIS A 177 -8.93 -7.02 -27.53
C HIS A 177 -8.25 -7.40 -28.84
N ARG A 178 -7.07 -6.81 -29.11
CA ARG A 178 -6.17 -7.24 -30.18
C ARG A 178 -5.14 -8.25 -29.67
N ALA A 179 -4.54 -9.01 -30.58
CA ALA A 179 -3.50 -9.99 -30.27
C ALA A 179 -2.33 -9.37 -29.49
N ALA A 180 -1.98 -8.11 -29.78
CA ALA A 180 -0.97 -7.37 -29.03
C ALA A 180 -1.38 -7.15 -27.56
N ASP A 181 -2.65 -6.80 -27.30
CA ASP A 181 -3.17 -6.59 -25.95
C ASP A 181 -3.22 -7.88 -25.15
N VAL A 182 -3.54 -9.00 -25.83
CA VAL A 182 -3.49 -10.35 -25.27
C VAL A 182 -2.06 -10.74 -24.91
N ALA A 183 -1.09 -10.46 -25.77
CA ALA A 183 0.32 -10.72 -25.51
C ALA A 183 0.83 -9.93 -24.30
N TRP A 184 0.54 -8.62 -24.23
CA TRP A 184 0.88 -7.79 -23.07
C TRP A 184 0.14 -8.22 -21.81
N GLY A 185 -1.12 -8.65 -21.92
CA GLY A 185 -1.86 -9.24 -20.81
C GLY A 185 -1.19 -10.52 -20.29
N GLY A 186 -0.81 -11.43 -21.18
CA GLY A 186 -0.08 -12.66 -20.85
C GLY A 186 1.27 -12.37 -20.18
N ALA A 187 2.06 -11.44 -20.74
CA ALA A 187 3.34 -11.01 -20.15
C ALA A 187 3.14 -10.41 -18.74
N THR A 188 2.12 -9.57 -18.57
CA THR A 188 1.76 -8.98 -17.27
C THR A 188 1.36 -10.05 -16.26
N GLY A 189 0.53 -11.03 -16.66
CA GLY A 189 0.15 -12.15 -15.81
C GLY A 189 1.34 -13.02 -15.41
N ILE A 190 2.25 -13.30 -16.35
CA ILE A 190 3.49 -14.03 -16.09
C ILE A 190 4.38 -13.29 -15.11
N ALA A 191 4.61 -11.99 -15.33
CA ALA A 191 5.43 -11.17 -14.44
C ALA A 191 4.84 -11.10 -13.02
N ALA A 192 3.53 -10.88 -12.89
CA ALA A 192 2.85 -10.84 -11.59
C ALA A 192 2.91 -12.18 -10.86
N GLY A 193 2.68 -13.29 -11.57
CA GLY A 193 2.83 -14.64 -11.02
C GLY A 193 4.27 -14.92 -10.58
N ALA A 194 5.25 -14.62 -11.43
CA ALA A 194 6.67 -14.81 -11.11
C ALA A 194 7.14 -13.96 -9.93
N LEU A 195 6.71 -12.69 -9.85
CA LEU A 195 7.02 -11.81 -8.72
C LEU A 195 6.43 -12.36 -7.43
N THR A 196 5.18 -12.82 -7.46
CA THR A 196 4.52 -13.44 -6.31
C THR A 196 5.28 -14.68 -5.83
N LEU A 197 5.73 -15.55 -6.75
CA LEU A 197 6.56 -16.71 -6.41
C LEU A 197 7.94 -16.31 -5.88
N GLY A 198 8.54 -15.23 -6.39
CA GLY A 198 9.76 -14.64 -5.86
C GLY A 198 9.61 -14.18 -4.41
N LEU A 199 8.52 -13.47 -4.11
CA LEU A 199 8.16 -13.05 -2.75
C LEU A 199 7.97 -14.25 -1.82
N LEU A 200 7.25 -15.29 -2.25
CA LEU A 200 7.09 -16.52 -1.49
C LEU A 200 8.42 -17.24 -1.23
N ARG A 201 9.29 -17.36 -2.25
CA ARG A 201 10.63 -17.96 -2.08
C ARG A 201 11.48 -17.18 -1.09
N ALA A 202 11.31 -15.87 -1.05
CA ALA A 202 11.97 -14.99 -0.09
C ALA A 202 11.26 -14.94 1.28
N LYS A 203 10.15 -15.66 1.45
CA LYS A 203 9.28 -15.63 2.64
C LYS A 203 8.87 -14.20 3.01
N ALA A 204 8.55 -13.41 1.98
CA ALA A 204 8.02 -12.07 2.17
C ALA A 204 6.54 -12.14 2.58
N ASP A 205 6.16 -11.38 3.60
CA ASP A 205 4.78 -11.28 4.07
C ASP A 205 3.91 -10.60 3.00
N LEU A 206 3.03 -11.38 2.36
CA LEU A 206 2.20 -10.89 1.26
C LEU A 206 1.12 -9.88 1.71
N ARG A 207 0.75 -9.86 2.99
CA ARG A 207 -0.24 -8.91 3.53
C ARG A 207 0.38 -7.51 3.62
N THR A 208 1.61 -7.44 4.09
CA THR A 208 2.42 -6.22 4.20
C THR A 208 2.82 -5.72 2.81
N MET A 209 3.16 -6.63 1.89
CA MET A 209 3.40 -6.24 0.49
C MET A 209 2.11 -5.71 -0.17
N ALA A 210 0.96 -6.35 0.04
CA ALA A 210 -0.32 -5.88 -0.50
C ALA A 210 -0.69 -4.50 0.05
N ALA A 211 -0.48 -4.28 1.35
CA ALA A 211 -0.63 -2.99 2.01
C ALA A 211 0.27 -1.92 1.38
N ALA A 212 1.57 -2.18 1.23
CA ALA A 212 2.50 -1.23 0.61
C ALA A 212 2.12 -0.89 -0.85
N LEU A 213 1.71 -1.89 -1.64
CA LEU A 213 1.25 -1.68 -3.01
C LEU A 213 -0.05 -0.85 -3.07
N LEU A 214 -0.98 -1.07 -2.12
CA LEU A 214 -2.22 -0.29 -2.02
C LEU A 214 -1.92 1.19 -1.70
N GLU A 215 -1.00 1.46 -0.77
CA GLU A 215 -0.59 2.83 -0.45
C GLU A 215 0.01 3.54 -1.67
N TRP A 216 0.91 2.86 -2.40
CA TRP A 216 1.47 3.38 -3.65
C TRP A 216 0.44 3.60 -4.74
N ALA A 217 -0.52 2.69 -4.91
CA ALA A 217 -1.61 2.85 -5.86
C ALA A 217 -2.43 4.11 -5.55
N CYS A 218 -2.77 4.36 -4.28
CA CYS A 218 -3.46 5.57 -3.85
C CYS A 218 -2.67 6.84 -4.16
N ILE A 219 -1.35 6.83 -3.90
CA ILE A 219 -0.45 7.95 -4.19
C ILE A 219 -0.40 8.23 -5.70
N VAL A 220 -0.16 7.21 -6.52
CA VAL A 220 -0.06 7.34 -7.98
C VAL A 220 -1.36 7.88 -8.56
N VAL A 221 -2.52 7.35 -8.13
CA VAL A 221 -3.83 7.83 -8.57
C VAL A 221 -4.03 9.29 -8.18
N ALA A 222 -3.77 9.67 -6.92
CA ALA A 222 -3.96 11.04 -6.45
C ALA A 222 -3.09 12.05 -7.22
N ILE A 223 -1.81 11.75 -7.39
CA ILE A 223 -0.88 12.59 -8.16
C ILE A 223 -1.32 12.68 -9.62
N ARG A 224 -1.67 11.55 -10.25
CA ARG A 224 -2.05 11.52 -11.66
C ARG A 224 -3.32 12.31 -11.93
N VAL A 225 -4.34 12.18 -11.08
CA VAL A 225 -5.60 12.93 -11.18
C VAL A 225 -5.35 14.43 -11.02
N ALA A 226 -4.59 14.84 -10.01
CA ALA A 226 -4.30 16.25 -9.77
C ALA A 226 -3.55 16.89 -10.93
N ILE A 227 -2.54 16.21 -11.48
CA ILE A 227 -1.77 16.71 -12.63
C ILE A 227 -2.64 16.75 -13.89
N ALA A 228 -3.42 15.69 -14.17
CA ALA A 228 -4.19 15.58 -15.40
C ALA A 228 -5.33 16.62 -15.48
N LEU A 229 -6.00 16.89 -14.36
CA LEU A 229 -7.15 17.80 -14.31
C LEU A 229 -6.76 19.24 -13.97
N GLY A 230 -5.57 19.48 -13.40
CA GLY A 230 -5.00 20.81 -13.23
C GLY A 230 -5.72 21.75 -12.25
N ALA A 231 -6.76 21.28 -11.56
CA ALA A 231 -7.54 22.12 -10.65
C ALA A 231 -6.85 22.27 -9.28
N TRP A 232 -6.78 23.49 -8.77
CA TRP A 232 -6.04 23.82 -7.53
C TRP A 232 -6.47 22.98 -6.32
N TYR A 233 -7.76 22.72 -6.17
CA TYR A 233 -8.30 21.94 -5.06
C TYR A 233 -7.93 20.45 -5.16
N LEU A 234 -7.65 19.93 -6.36
CA LEU A 234 -7.15 18.57 -6.54
C LEU A 234 -5.69 18.44 -6.14
N TYR A 235 -4.87 19.48 -6.32
CA TYR A 235 -3.52 19.50 -5.75
C TYR A 235 -3.56 19.49 -4.23
N ALA A 236 -4.44 20.29 -3.61
CA ALA A 236 -4.62 20.29 -2.15
C ALA A 236 -5.09 18.92 -1.64
N LEU A 237 -6.07 18.31 -2.31
CA LEU A 237 -6.55 16.97 -1.99
C LEU A 237 -5.44 15.91 -2.17
N ALA A 238 -4.63 16.01 -3.24
CA ALA A 238 -3.51 15.11 -3.45
C ALA A 238 -2.45 15.24 -2.37
N VAL A 239 -2.12 16.45 -1.91
CA VAL A 239 -1.21 16.66 -0.77
C VAL A 239 -1.75 15.95 0.48
N LEU A 240 -3.04 16.08 0.80
CA LEU A 240 -3.65 15.40 1.94
C LEU A 240 -3.58 13.87 1.80
N VAL A 241 -3.99 13.34 0.64
CA VAL A 241 -3.96 11.89 0.38
C VAL A 241 -2.53 11.39 0.47
N VAL A 242 -1.60 11.96 -0.30
CA VAL A 242 -0.20 11.53 -0.32
C VAL A 242 0.42 11.58 1.07
N ALA A 243 0.15 12.62 1.87
CA ALA A 243 0.69 12.70 3.23
C ALA A 243 0.24 11.55 4.13
N THR A 244 -1.05 11.20 4.09
CA THR A 244 -1.61 10.11 4.89
C THR A 244 -1.14 8.73 4.43
N ARG A 245 -0.91 8.55 3.12
CA ARG A 245 -0.37 7.30 2.55
C ARG A 245 1.13 7.15 2.80
N GLN A 246 1.89 8.24 2.74
CA GLN A 246 3.31 8.28 3.16
C GLN A 246 3.45 7.93 4.65
N HIS A 247 2.60 8.51 5.50
CA HIS A 247 2.53 8.13 6.92
C HIS A 247 2.25 6.64 7.09
N ALA A 248 1.25 6.10 6.38
CA ALA A 248 0.90 4.68 6.40
C ALA A 248 2.06 3.77 5.96
N LEU A 249 2.80 4.15 4.91
CA LEU A 249 4.03 3.47 4.49
C LEU A 249 5.11 3.50 5.58
N PHE A 250 5.29 4.63 6.28
CA PHE A 250 6.22 4.70 7.41
C PHE A 250 5.82 3.81 8.59
N ILE A 251 4.55 3.44 8.72
CA ILE A 251 4.09 2.46 9.72
C ILE A 251 4.50 1.05 9.34
N LEU A 252 4.31 0.66 8.07
CA LEU A 252 4.82 -0.62 7.57
C LEU A 252 6.35 -0.67 7.65
N TYR A 253 7.01 0.47 7.45
CA TYR A 253 8.46 0.61 7.62
C TYR A 253 8.90 0.42 9.06
N HIS A 254 8.16 0.99 10.01
CA HIS A 254 8.36 0.76 11.43
C HIS A 254 8.22 -0.73 11.76
N ASP A 255 7.18 -1.42 11.27
CA ASP A 255 7.01 -2.86 11.47
C ASP A 255 8.17 -3.68 10.85
N ALA A 256 8.64 -3.29 9.67
CA ALA A 256 9.79 -3.90 9.00
C ALA A 256 11.14 -3.71 9.74
N THR A 257 11.23 -2.79 10.71
CA THR A 257 12.40 -2.69 11.61
C THR A 257 12.56 -3.88 12.55
N HIS A 258 11.54 -4.72 12.65
CA HIS A 258 11.58 -5.99 13.38
C HIS A 258 11.70 -7.20 12.44
N TYR A 259 11.92 -6.95 11.14
CA TYR A 259 12.02 -7.98 10.10
C TYR A 259 10.72 -8.77 9.85
N HIS A 260 9.57 -8.12 10.07
CA HIS A 260 8.25 -8.72 9.81
C HIS A 260 7.91 -8.84 8.32
N LEU A 261 8.51 -8.03 7.46
CA LEU A 261 8.32 -8.18 6.02
C LEU A 261 9.01 -9.44 5.49
N THR A 262 10.21 -9.78 5.99
CA THR A 262 10.85 -11.09 5.79
C THR A 262 12.00 -11.28 6.76
N ARG A 263 12.25 -12.53 7.19
CA ARG A 263 13.43 -12.89 8.00
C ARG A 263 14.75 -12.72 7.27
N ARG A 264 14.73 -12.65 5.94
CA ARG A 264 15.92 -12.38 5.12
C ARG A 264 16.27 -10.91 5.23
N ARG A 265 17.06 -10.55 6.25
CA ARG A 265 17.39 -9.15 6.63
C ARG A 265 17.72 -8.24 5.45
N GLY A 266 18.63 -8.65 4.56
CA GLY A 266 18.98 -7.85 3.39
C GLY A 266 17.83 -7.64 2.40
N PHE A 267 16.94 -8.63 2.24
CA PHE A 267 15.76 -8.49 1.38
C PHE A 267 14.64 -7.69 2.04
N ASN A 268 14.47 -7.81 3.37
CA ASN A 268 13.59 -6.94 4.17
C ASN A 268 13.97 -5.47 3.97
N ASP A 269 15.26 -5.19 4.14
CA ASP A 269 15.79 -3.83 4.05
C ASP A 269 15.67 -3.30 2.63
N PHE A 270 15.99 -4.12 1.62
CA PHE A 270 15.80 -3.75 0.21
C PHE A 270 14.34 -3.39 -0.08
N LEU A 271 13.40 -4.29 0.24
CA LEU A 271 11.98 -4.09 -0.07
C LEU A 271 11.42 -2.85 0.61
N ILE A 272 11.73 -2.63 1.89
CA ILE A 272 11.18 -1.48 2.62
C ILE A 272 11.88 -0.17 2.24
N ASN A 273 13.16 -0.21 1.88
CA ASN A 273 13.85 0.94 1.32
C ASN A 273 13.30 1.31 -0.07
N VAL A 274 12.93 0.32 -0.91
CA VAL A 274 12.20 0.59 -2.16
C VAL A 274 10.83 1.19 -1.85
N ALA A 275 10.08 0.63 -0.90
CA ALA A 275 8.73 1.06 -0.60
C ALA A 275 8.64 2.48 -0.02
N ILE A 276 9.50 2.86 0.92
CA ILE A 276 9.48 4.21 1.52
C ILE A 276 10.81 4.68 2.08
N GLY A 277 11.76 3.81 2.44
CA GLY A 277 13.00 4.27 3.08
C GLY A 277 13.84 5.23 2.21
N VAL A 278 14.05 4.89 0.94
CA VAL A 278 14.75 5.77 -0.03
C VAL A 278 13.90 6.98 -0.43
N PRO A 279 12.67 6.83 -0.96
CA PRO A 279 11.90 7.98 -1.46
C PRO A 279 11.39 8.86 -0.31
N GLY A 280 11.33 8.32 0.92
CA GLY A 280 11.05 9.03 2.16
C GLY A 280 12.29 9.62 2.85
N LEU A 281 13.49 9.48 2.26
CA LEU A 281 14.75 10.06 2.71
C LEU A 281 15.26 9.57 4.09
N VAL A 282 14.73 8.45 4.60
CA VAL A 282 15.12 7.86 5.88
C VAL A 282 15.33 6.35 5.68
N PRO A 283 16.57 5.91 5.33
CA PRO A 283 16.85 4.50 5.12
C PRO A 283 16.68 3.69 6.41
N VAL A 284 16.17 2.46 6.31
CA VAL A 284 15.87 1.61 7.49
C VAL A 284 17.09 1.34 8.35
N GLU A 285 18.28 1.31 7.75
CA GLU A 285 19.55 1.16 8.43
C GLU A 285 19.81 2.28 9.44
N PHE A 286 19.32 3.49 9.16
CA PHE A 286 19.44 4.64 10.06
C PHE A 286 18.43 4.58 11.20
N TYR A 287 17.17 4.29 10.88
CA TYR A 287 16.09 4.31 11.86
C TYR A 287 16.08 3.11 12.81
N ARG A 288 16.32 1.90 12.31
CA ARG A 288 16.27 0.65 13.08
C ARG A 288 17.07 0.69 14.39
N PRO A 289 18.35 1.11 14.45
CA PRO A 289 19.09 1.14 15.72
C PRO A 289 18.48 2.11 16.74
N LEU A 290 17.95 3.25 16.28
CA LEU A 290 17.25 4.21 17.15
C LEU A 290 15.97 3.60 17.71
N HIS A 291 15.19 2.95 16.84
CA HIS A 291 13.94 2.28 17.22
C HIS A 291 14.16 1.16 18.22
N LEU A 292 15.15 0.29 18.00
CA LEU A 292 15.48 -0.81 18.91
C LEU A 292 16.04 -0.31 20.24
N ALA A 293 16.82 0.78 20.24
CA ALA A 293 17.27 1.43 21.47
C ALA A 293 16.09 2.05 22.24
N HIS A 294 15.12 2.64 21.54
CA HIS A 294 13.87 3.12 22.14
C HIS A 294 13.09 2.00 22.82
N HIS A 295 12.87 0.85 22.17
CA HIS A 295 12.24 -0.31 22.81
C HIS A 295 12.97 -0.78 24.07
N ARG A 296 14.31 -0.80 24.04
CA ARG A 296 15.14 -1.25 25.17
C ARG A 296 15.13 -0.28 26.35
N HIS A 297 15.10 1.02 26.08
CA HIS A 297 15.27 2.08 27.06
C HIS A 297 13.99 2.88 27.31
N LEU A 298 12.84 2.37 26.88
CA LEU A 298 11.54 3.03 26.92
C LEU A 298 11.28 3.68 28.28
N GLY A 299 10.96 4.98 28.26
CA GLY A 299 10.59 5.72 29.47
C GLY A 299 11.77 6.14 30.35
N THR A 300 12.99 5.70 30.06
CA THR A 300 14.21 6.09 30.81
C THR A 300 14.86 7.35 30.21
N ALA A 301 15.85 7.92 30.90
CA ALA A 301 16.65 9.02 30.37
C ALA A 301 17.55 8.62 29.17
N GLN A 302 17.73 7.30 28.93
CA GLN A 302 18.50 6.75 27.82
C GLN A 302 17.64 6.51 26.57
N ASP A 303 16.33 6.77 26.64
CA ASP A 303 15.41 6.66 25.52
C ASP A 303 15.76 7.70 24.43
N PRO A 304 16.17 7.28 23.21
CA PRO A 304 16.48 8.20 22.12
C PRO A 304 15.34 9.16 21.76
N GLU A 305 14.08 8.75 21.93
CA GLU A 305 12.96 9.65 21.68
C GLU A 305 12.93 10.80 22.70
N ARG A 306 13.16 10.49 23.98
CA ARG A 306 13.23 11.52 25.03
C ARG A 306 14.45 12.42 24.87
N GLN A 307 15.57 11.87 24.40
CA GLN A 307 16.80 12.61 24.20
C GLN A 307 16.77 13.54 22.99
N PHE A 308 16.17 13.09 21.87
CA PHE A 308 16.31 13.77 20.59
C PHE A 308 14.99 14.25 20.00
N LEU A 309 13.93 13.43 20.07
CA LEU A 309 12.71 13.66 19.31
C LEU A 309 11.92 14.90 19.79
N TYR A 310 12.01 15.24 21.08
CA TYR A 310 11.35 16.40 21.68
C TYR A 310 12.34 17.43 22.26
N HIS A 311 13.61 17.36 21.85
CA HIS A 311 14.64 18.28 22.31
C HIS A 311 14.30 19.73 21.89
N ASP A 312 14.39 20.68 22.84
CA ASP A 312 14.06 22.10 22.65
C ASP A 312 12.70 22.36 21.98
N GLN A 313 11.70 21.56 22.33
CA GLN A 313 10.33 21.69 21.86
C GLN A 313 9.35 22.05 22.99
N PRO A 314 8.19 22.65 22.65
CA PRO A 314 7.11 22.84 23.61
C PRO A 314 6.65 21.54 24.26
N TRP A 315 6.53 20.45 23.50
CA TRP A 315 6.05 19.16 24.02
C TRP A 315 6.99 18.58 25.08
N ARG A 316 6.42 18.25 26.24
CA ARG A 316 7.14 17.62 27.37
C ARG A 316 6.31 16.49 28.00
N PHE A 317 5.66 15.69 27.15
CA PHE A 317 4.80 14.56 27.59
C PHE A 317 3.68 15.00 28.54
N ARG A 318 3.13 16.18 28.30
CA ARG A 318 2.01 16.75 29.06
C ARG A 318 1.16 17.63 28.14
N PRO A 319 -0.16 17.76 28.40
CA PRO A 319 -1.01 18.64 27.62
C PRO A 319 -0.46 20.08 27.62
N LEU A 320 -0.59 20.74 26.47
CA LEU A 320 -0.10 22.10 26.26
C LEU A 320 -1.26 23.08 26.19
N ASP A 321 -1.02 24.33 26.59
CA ASP A 321 -1.95 25.43 26.29
C ASP A 321 -2.01 25.70 24.78
N ALA A 322 -3.05 26.41 24.34
CA ALA A 322 -3.36 26.60 22.92
C ALA A 322 -2.18 27.15 22.10
N TRP A 323 -1.46 28.16 22.63
CA TRP A 323 -0.34 28.77 21.91
C TRP A 323 0.92 27.88 21.84
N PRO A 324 1.42 27.30 22.94
CA PRO A 324 2.50 26.31 22.88
C PRO A 324 2.17 25.10 21.98
N LEU A 325 0.92 24.63 21.98
CA LEU A 325 0.47 23.55 21.11
C LEU A 325 0.48 23.97 19.64
N ALA A 326 -0.02 25.16 19.32
CA ALA A 326 0.07 25.71 17.97
C ALA A 326 1.54 25.85 17.51
N ARG A 327 2.43 26.33 18.38
CA ARG A 327 3.87 26.41 18.10
C ARG A 327 4.51 25.02 17.89
N GLN A 328 4.06 23.99 18.62
CA GLN A 328 4.46 22.60 18.38
C GLN A 328 4.08 22.19 16.96
N PHE A 329 2.78 22.26 16.63
CA PHE A 329 2.27 21.80 15.35
C PHE A 329 2.80 22.60 14.15
N LEU A 330 2.92 23.92 14.26
CA LEU A 330 3.53 24.74 13.22
C LEU A 330 5.02 24.41 13.05
N GLY A 331 5.74 24.15 14.15
CA GLY A 331 7.13 23.72 14.10
C GLY A 331 7.31 22.37 13.43
N ASP A 332 6.37 21.44 13.59
CA ASP A 332 6.37 20.13 12.91
C ASP A 332 5.94 20.26 11.45
N LEU A 333 4.89 21.05 11.16
CA LEU A 333 4.38 21.31 9.82
C LEU A 333 5.40 22.02 8.92
N PHE A 334 6.22 22.91 9.47
CA PHE A 334 7.27 23.63 8.74
C PHE A 334 8.68 23.06 8.97
N VAL A 335 8.79 21.79 9.39
CA VAL A 335 10.05 21.03 9.50
C VAL A 335 11.03 21.55 10.56
N LEU A 336 10.74 22.67 11.23
CA LEU A 336 11.63 23.31 12.21
C LEU A 336 12.00 22.37 13.36
N ASN A 337 11.02 21.63 13.88
CA ASN A 337 11.26 20.67 14.97
C ASN A 337 12.04 19.44 14.49
N MET A 338 11.81 18.98 13.26
CA MET A 338 12.60 17.90 12.66
C MET A 338 14.09 18.30 12.53
N VAL A 339 14.36 19.55 12.13
CA VAL A 339 15.72 20.10 12.09
C VAL A 339 16.33 20.14 13.49
N ARG A 340 15.58 20.58 14.52
CA ARG A 340 16.05 20.56 15.92
C ARG A 340 16.42 19.15 16.37
N ASN A 341 15.59 18.15 16.05
CA ASN A 341 15.87 16.74 16.38
C ASN A 341 17.17 16.26 15.73
N MET A 342 17.36 16.57 14.45
CA MET A 342 18.57 16.20 13.71
C MET A 342 19.82 16.88 14.28
N VAL A 343 19.74 18.15 14.67
CA VAL A 343 20.85 18.87 15.31
C VAL A 343 21.18 18.26 16.67
N ALA A 344 20.16 17.96 17.49
CA ALA A 344 20.35 17.31 18.79
C ALA A 344 21.02 15.94 18.64
N PHE A 345 20.53 15.11 17.72
CA PHE A 345 21.11 13.80 17.41
C PHE A 345 22.58 13.91 16.97
N ARG A 346 22.91 14.84 16.07
CA ARG A 346 24.29 15.06 15.62
C ARG A 346 25.21 15.55 16.74
N ARG A 347 24.74 16.47 17.59
CA ARG A 347 25.51 16.98 18.74
C ARG A 347 25.81 15.90 19.77
N ALA A 348 24.91 14.93 19.94
CA ALA A 348 25.10 13.79 20.83
C ALA A 348 26.04 12.70 20.25
N GLY A 349 26.77 12.99 19.16
CA GLY A 349 27.66 12.02 18.53
C GLY A 349 26.91 10.91 17.79
N GLY A 350 25.72 11.22 17.26
CA GLY A 350 24.91 10.29 16.47
C GLY A 350 25.75 9.54 15.44
N GLN A 351 25.68 8.21 15.48
CA GLN A 351 26.58 7.37 14.68
C GLN A 351 26.31 7.54 13.18
N ASN A 352 27.37 7.61 12.38
CA ASN A 352 27.26 7.50 10.93
C ASN A 352 26.86 6.07 10.56
N THR A 353 25.59 5.86 10.26
CA THR A 353 25.08 4.60 9.77
C THR A 353 25.72 4.25 8.43
N ARG A 354 26.37 3.09 8.34
CA ARG A 354 26.86 2.55 7.07
C ARG A 354 25.67 2.05 6.25
N LEU A 355 25.43 2.71 5.11
CA LEU A 355 24.40 2.29 4.16
C LEU A 355 24.91 1.11 3.33
N GLY A 356 24.27 -0.04 3.50
CA GLY A 356 24.70 -1.30 2.89
C GLY A 356 24.18 -1.51 1.47
N LEU A 357 24.46 -2.71 0.94
CA LEU A 357 23.98 -3.16 -0.36
C LEU A 357 22.43 -3.07 -0.51
N PRO A 358 21.60 -3.41 0.50
CA PRO A 358 20.14 -3.28 0.37
C PRO A 358 19.67 -1.86 0.04
N PHE A 359 20.21 -0.86 0.73
CA PHE A 359 19.97 0.55 0.42
C PHE A 359 20.43 0.91 -1.00
N GLN A 360 21.65 0.53 -1.38
CA GLN A 360 22.19 0.85 -2.72
C GLN A 360 21.34 0.24 -3.84
N ALA A 361 20.90 -1.00 -3.68
CA ALA A 361 20.00 -1.66 -4.62
C ALA A 361 18.64 -0.95 -4.69
N ALA A 362 18.06 -0.55 -3.55
CA ALA A 362 16.83 0.22 -3.52
C ALA A 362 16.98 1.61 -4.18
N ALA A 363 18.11 2.28 -3.94
CA ALA A 363 18.44 3.55 -4.57
C ALA A 363 18.59 3.40 -6.09
N ALA A 364 19.20 2.31 -6.57
CA ALA A 364 19.30 2.03 -8.00
C ALA A 364 17.92 1.84 -8.67
N VAL A 365 16.97 1.20 -7.98
CA VAL A 365 15.57 1.11 -8.45
C VAL A 365 14.97 2.51 -8.60
N TRP A 366 15.13 3.36 -7.59
CA TRP A 366 14.60 4.74 -7.64
C TRP A 366 15.30 5.61 -8.69
N VAL A 367 16.61 5.46 -8.88
CA VAL A 367 17.33 6.13 -9.97
C VAL A 367 16.77 5.71 -11.33
N ALA A 368 16.47 4.42 -11.54
CA ALA A 368 15.85 3.95 -12.77
C ALA A 368 14.43 4.52 -12.97
N ILE A 369 13.61 4.58 -11.92
CA ILE A 369 12.28 5.20 -11.96
C ILE A 369 12.38 6.69 -12.29
N ILE A 370 13.29 7.42 -11.63
CA ILE A 370 13.50 8.85 -11.88
C ILE A 370 14.01 9.09 -13.31
N ALA A 371 14.96 8.27 -13.79
CA ALA A 371 15.45 8.35 -15.16
C ALA A 371 14.33 8.13 -16.18
N LEU A 372 13.42 7.16 -15.93
CA LEU A 372 12.25 6.92 -16.76
C LEU A 372 11.28 8.12 -16.76
N LEU A 373 11.03 8.72 -15.59
CA LEU A 373 10.20 9.93 -15.49
C LEU A 373 10.84 11.11 -16.24
N VAL A 374 12.15 11.31 -16.10
CA VAL A 374 12.90 12.35 -16.82
C VAL A 374 12.85 12.15 -18.34
N TRP A 375 12.91 10.90 -18.79
CA TRP A 375 12.82 10.56 -20.21
C TRP A 375 11.41 10.75 -20.80
N THR A 376 10.36 10.51 -20.02
CA THR A 376 8.97 10.46 -20.53
C THR A 376 8.16 11.72 -20.25
N CYS A 377 8.54 12.53 -19.27
CA CYS A 377 7.74 13.66 -18.80
C CYS A 377 8.41 15.02 -19.06
N SER A 378 7.60 16.07 -19.18
CA SER A 378 8.11 17.45 -19.24
C SER A 378 8.74 17.87 -17.90
N ALA A 379 9.64 18.86 -17.93
CA ALA A 379 10.23 19.44 -16.72
C ALA A 379 9.15 19.95 -15.74
N GLN A 380 8.08 20.55 -16.24
CA GLN A 380 6.96 21.02 -15.42
C GLN A 380 6.25 19.85 -14.71
N THR A 381 5.97 18.76 -15.44
CA THR A 381 5.34 17.56 -14.87
C THR A 381 6.22 16.96 -13.77
N ILE A 382 7.53 16.87 -14.00
CA ILE A 382 8.48 16.37 -13.01
C ILE A 382 8.49 17.24 -11.75
N LEU A 383 8.50 18.58 -11.90
CA LEU A 383 8.41 19.50 -10.77
C LEU A 383 7.10 19.34 -10.00
N LEU A 384 5.96 19.13 -10.67
CA LEU A 384 4.69 18.88 -10.01
C LEU A 384 4.69 17.54 -9.26
N ILE A 385 5.22 16.46 -9.85
CA ILE A 385 5.36 15.17 -9.17
C ILE A 385 6.25 15.33 -7.93
N ALA A 386 7.39 16.01 -8.07
CA ALA A 386 8.31 16.27 -6.96
C ALA A 386 7.64 17.11 -5.86
N ALA A 387 6.91 18.17 -6.21
CA ALA A 387 6.19 18.98 -5.24
C ALA A 387 5.10 18.17 -4.52
N LEU A 388 4.30 17.39 -5.26
CA LEU A 388 3.24 16.55 -4.69
C LEU A 388 3.77 15.37 -3.88
N TRP A 389 5.03 15.00 -4.03
CA TRP A 389 5.69 14.01 -3.18
C TRP A 389 6.36 14.63 -1.95
N PHE A 390 7.23 15.64 -2.15
CA PHE A 390 8.08 16.18 -1.09
C PHE A 390 7.37 17.18 -0.18
N VAL A 391 6.42 17.97 -0.68
CA VAL A 391 5.64 18.88 0.17
C VAL A 391 4.88 18.12 1.26
N PRO A 392 4.03 17.12 0.96
CA PRO A 392 3.37 16.35 2.01
C PRO A 392 4.36 15.58 2.90
N LEU A 393 5.41 15.00 2.32
CA LEU A 393 6.42 14.24 3.05
C LEU A 393 7.08 15.08 4.15
N LEU A 394 7.46 16.31 3.81
CA LEU A 394 8.18 17.21 4.73
C LEU A 394 7.24 17.96 5.68
N THR A 395 5.96 18.11 5.33
CA THR A 395 5.02 18.93 6.11
C THR A 395 4.01 18.05 6.85
N LEU A 396 2.93 17.67 6.18
CA LEU A 396 1.78 17.02 6.79
C LEU A 396 2.10 15.60 7.29
N SER A 397 2.95 14.84 6.60
CA SER A 397 3.37 13.51 7.09
C SER A 397 4.20 13.61 8.37
N VAL A 398 5.12 14.58 8.47
CA VAL A 398 5.89 14.83 9.70
C VAL A 398 4.95 15.20 10.84
N LEU A 399 3.97 16.08 10.59
CA LEU A 399 2.97 16.46 11.58
C LEU A 399 2.13 15.26 12.04
N LEU A 400 1.64 14.42 11.11
CA LEU A 400 0.86 13.22 11.44
C LEU A 400 1.68 12.22 12.24
N GLN A 401 2.94 11.98 11.86
CA GLN A 401 3.86 11.13 12.60
C GLN A 401 4.10 11.67 14.02
N LYS A 402 4.19 13.01 14.16
CA LYS A 402 4.35 13.66 15.46
C LYS A 402 3.13 13.53 16.34
N ILE A 403 1.93 13.80 15.81
CA ILE A 403 0.67 13.59 16.53
C ILE A 403 0.56 12.15 16.98
N ARG A 404 0.88 11.18 16.11
CA ARG A 404 0.90 9.76 16.45
C ARG A 404 1.91 9.47 17.56
N SER A 405 3.16 9.92 17.46
CA SER A 405 4.19 9.69 18.48
C SER A 405 3.78 10.27 19.85
N MET A 406 3.19 11.47 19.87
CA MET A 406 2.62 12.04 21.10
C MET A 406 1.48 11.17 21.65
N ALA A 407 0.60 10.68 20.76
CA ALA A 407 -0.49 9.79 21.12
C ALA A 407 -0.04 8.41 21.62
N GLU A 408 1.11 7.92 21.20
CA GLU A 408 1.57 6.56 21.49
C GLU A 408 2.56 6.52 22.67
N HIS A 409 3.42 7.53 22.83
CA HIS A 409 4.57 7.50 23.77
C HIS A 409 4.48 8.55 24.89
N SER A 410 3.31 9.14 25.12
CA SER A 410 3.09 10.04 26.27
C SER A 410 2.52 9.33 27.49
N GLY A 411 2.53 7.99 27.48
CA GLY A 411 2.12 7.16 28.60
C GLY A 411 3.02 7.32 29.82
N GLY A 412 2.59 6.72 30.90
CA GLY A 412 3.39 6.53 32.10
C GLY A 412 2.60 6.76 33.39
N PRO A 413 3.01 6.12 34.50
CA PRO A 413 2.31 6.17 35.79
C PRO A 413 2.13 7.59 36.34
N HIS A 414 3.01 8.51 35.94
CA HIS A 414 3.02 9.90 36.40
C HIS A 414 2.29 10.87 35.46
N VAL A 415 1.91 10.43 34.26
CA VAL A 415 1.26 11.25 33.24
C VAL A 415 -0.23 10.92 33.14
N THR A 416 -0.59 9.64 33.24
CA THR A 416 -1.99 9.19 33.21
C THR A 416 -2.31 8.36 34.45
N PRO A 417 -3.15 8.87 35.37
CA PRO A 417 -3.57 8.13 36.56
C PRO A 417 -4.15 6.76 36.17
N GLY A 418 -3.66 5.70 36.80
CA GLY A 418 -4.11 4.33 36.55
C GLY A 418 -3.50 3.65 35.31
N TRP A 419 -2.59 4.30 34.58
CA TRP A 419 -1.90 3.72 33.43
C TRP A 419 -0.42 3.46 33.72
N ALA A 420 -0.03 2.19 33.85
CA ALA A 420 1.32 1.83 34.30
C ALA A 420 2.38 1.85 33.18
N ASP A 421 1.98 1.65 31.93
CA ASP A 421 2.91 1.53 30.81
C ASP A 421 3.31 2.89 30.20
N TRP A 422 4.49 2.97 29.61
CA TRP A 422 4.99 4.19 28.96
C TRP A 422 4.39 4.45 27.57
N THR A 423 3.63 3.49 27.05
CA THR A 423 2.95 3.57 25.76
C THR A 423 1.46 3.33 25.89
N TYR A 424 0.68 3.88 24.96
CA TYR A 424 -0.77 3.71 24.92
C TYR A 424 -1.23 2.73 23.86
N SER A 425 -2.46 2.21 24.07
CA SER A 425 -3.27 1.63 23.01
C SER A 425 -4.62 2.32 22.92
N TRP A 426 -5.11 2.46 21.69
CA TRP A 426 -6.28 3.29 21.37
C TRP A 426 -7.40 2.50 20.72
N ARG A 427 -8.63 2.70 21.20
CA ARG A 427 -9.86 2.34 20.47
C ARG A 427 -10.13 3.38 19.40
N THR A 428 -10.11 2.95 18.14
CA THR A 428 -10.19 3.86 17.00
C THR A 428 -11.31 3.49 16.03
N GLY A 429 -12.05 4.52 15.60
CA GLY A 429 -12.95 4.42 14.46
C GLY A 429 -12.19 4.27 13.14
N TRP A 430 -12.92 4.11 12.03
CA TRP A 430 -12.32 3.97 10.70
C TRP A 430 -11.52 5.22 10.28
N ILE A 431 -11.97 6.43 10.67
CA ILE A 431 -11.26 7.68 10.38
C ILE A 431 -9.87 7.69 11.03
N GLY A 432 -9.80 7.33 12.31
CA GLY A 432 -8.53 7.21 13.04
C GLY A 432 -7.61 6.19 12.38
N ARG A 433 -8.15 5.05 11.94
CA ARG A 433 -7.40 4.00 11.23
C ARG A 433 -6.90 4.40 9.85
N VAL A 434 -7.48 5.41 9.19
CA VAL A 434 -6.99 5.87 7.89
C VAL A 434 -5.97 7.01 8.03
N LEU A 435 -6.13 7.87 9.04
CA LEU A 435 -5.36 9.11 9.16
C LEU A 435 -4.18 9.02 10.12
N VAL A 436 -4.39 8.49 11.33
CA VAL A 436 -3.41 8.54 12.43
C VAL A 436 -2.81 7.17 12.69
N TRP A 437 -3.66 6.14 12.71
CA TRP A 437 -3.29 4.78 13.09
C TRP A 437 -3.61 3.71 12.03
N PRO A 438 -3.12 3.83 10.79
CA PRO A 438 -3.20 2.72 9.84
C PRO A 438 -2.42 1.50 10.34
N TYR A 439 -2.80 0.33 9.82
CA TYR A 439 -2.09 -0.93 10.07
C TYR A 439 -1.94 -1.26 11.56
N HIS A 440 -3.01 -1.09 12.34
CA HIS A 440 -3.10 -1.46 13.76
C HIS A 440 -2.03 -0.85 14.69
N ILE A 441 -1.32 0.19 14.27
CA ILE A 441 -0.33 0.86 15.12
C ILE A 441 -0.96 1.52 16.35
N ASN A 442 -2.29 1.70 16.37
CA ASN A 442 -3.05 2.09 17.56
C ASN A 442 -2.89 1.09 18.71
N LEU A 443 -2.39 -0.12 18.45
CA LEU A 443 -2.03 -1.12 19.45
C LEU A 443 -0.53 -1.05 19.80
N HIS A 444 -0.02 0.18 19.99
CA HIS A 444 1.41 0.44 20.19
C HIS A 444 1.93 -0.16 21.49
N LEU A 445 1.10 -0.21 22.54
CA LEU A 445 1.45 -0.92 23.78
C LEU A 445 1.72 -2.41 23.52
N GLN A 446 0.85 -3.09 22.76
CA GLN A 446 1.04 -4.50 22.42
C GLN A 446 2.30 -4.69 21.59
N HIS A 447 2.58 -3.77 20.66
CA HIS A 447 3.83 -3.76 19.90
C HIS A 447 5.07 -3.67 20.81
N HIS A 448 5.07 -2.79 21.82
CA HIS A 448 6.19 -2.67 22.75
C HIS A 448 6.37 -3.90 23.65
N ARG A 449 5.26 -4.50 24.10
CA ARG A 449 5.30 -5.71 24.93
C ARG A 449 5.78 -6.93 24.16
N ASN A 450 5.40 -7.05 22.89
CA ASN A 450 5.83 -8.14 22.03
C ASN A 450 6.09 -7.66 20.59
N PRO A 451 7.28 -7.09 20.31
CA PRO A 451 7.61 -6.59 18.98
C PRO A 451 7.78 -7.71 17.95
N ALA A 452 7.72 -9.00 18.35
CA ALA A 452 7.73 -10.13 17.43
C ALA A 452 6.37 -10.36 16.75
N VAL A 453 5.28 -9.71 17.19
CA VAL A 453 3.97 -9.81 16.56
C VAL A 453 3.87 -8.78 15.43
N PRO A 454 3.63 -9.21 14.17
CA PRO A 454 3.47 -8.28 13.06
C PRO A 454 2.13 -7.53 13.17
N TRP A 455 2.07 -6.37 12.54
CA TRP A 455 0.91 -5.47 12.59
C TRP A 455 -0.46 -6.14 12.33
N HIS A 456 -0.53 -7.11 11.41
CA HIS A 456 -1.80 -7.74 11.04
C HIS A 456 -2.31 -8.75 12.08
N ALA A 457 -1.42 -9.22 12.97
CA ALA A 457 -1.73 -10.15 14.06
C ALA A 457 -1.80 -9.45 15.43
N LEU A 458 -1.43 -8.17 15.54
CA LEU A 458 -1.56 -7.40 16.78
C LEU A 458 -2.96 -7.44 17.41
N PRO A 459 -4.08 -7.37 16.64
CA PRO A 459 -5.41 -7.45 17.23
C PRO A 459 -5.67 -8.76 18.00
N ASP A 460 -5.04 -9.86 17.59
CA ASP A 460 -5.19 -11.17 18.25
C ASP A 460 -4.36 -11.26 19.54
N ALA A 461 -3.47 -10.30 19.79
CA ALA A 461 -2.63 -10.22 20.98
C ALA A 461 -3.23 -9.32 22.09
N VAL A 462 -4.40 -8.72 21.85
CA VAL A 462 -5.09 -7.85 22.81
C VAL A 462 -5.96 -8.69 23.74
N ASP A 463 -5.73 -8.59 25.05
CA ASP A 463 -6.62 -9.20 26.04
C ASP A 463 -7.91 -8.37 26.20
N GLU A 464 -9.08 -9.01 26.36
CA GLU A 464 -10.38 -8.31 26.44
C GLU A 464 -10.46 -7.30 27.60
N LEU A 465 -9.73 -7.56 28.68
CA LEU A 465 -9.67 -6.72 29.89
C LEU A 465 -8.60 -5.63 29.81
N GLU A 466 -7.80 -5.58 28.74
CA GLU A 466 -6.71 -4.64 28.61
C GLU A 466 -7.25 -3.21 28.38
N PRO A 467 -6.83 -2.23 29.20
CA PRO A 467 -7.29 -0.86 29.06
C PRO A 467 -6.81 -0.26 27.74
N GLN A 468 -7.69 0.50 27.08
CA GLN A 468 -7.40 1.25 25.88
C GLN A 468 -8.05 2.62 25.98
N LEU A 469 -7.35 3.65 25.53
CA LEU A 469 -7.87 5.02 25.47
C LEU A 469 -8.84 5.17 24.30
N ASP A 470 -9.87 6.00 24.46
CA ASP A 470 -10.78 6.29 23.36
C ASP A 470 -10.23 7.42 22.48
N ALA A 471 -10.37 7.34 21.16
CA ALA A 471 -9.84 8.35 20.23
C ALA A 471 -10.13 9.84 20.61
N PRO A 472 -11.30 10.22 21.18
CA PRO A 472 -11.53 11.59 21.65
C PRO A 472 -10.59 12.06 22.78
N GLU A 473 -10.01 11.14 23.54
CA GLU A 473 -9.05 11.46 24.61
C GLU A 473 -7.72 11.98 24.06
N LEU A 474 -7.44 11.79 22.77
CA LEU A 474 -6.28 12.37 22.11
C LEU A 474 -6.27 13.91 22.23
N ALA A 475 -7.44 14.54 22.10
CA ALA A 475 -7.53 16.00 22.25
C ALA A 475 -7.16 16.44 23.68
N ARG A 476 -7.58 15.69 24.71
CA ARG A 476 -7.23 15.96 26.12
C ARG A 476 -5.76 15.69 26.41
N LEU A 477 -5.18 14.68 25.77
CA LEU A 477 -3.75 14.38 25.88
C LEU A 477 -2.91 15.55 25.36
N LEU A 478 -3.34 16.17 24.25
CA LEU A 478 -2.58 17.23 23.58
C LEU A 478 -2.85 18.63 24.15
N TRP A 479 -4.09 18.93 24.55
CA TRP A 479 -4.54 20.28 24.90
C TRP A 479 -5.06 20.38 26.35
N SER A 480 -4.46 21.29 27.13
CA SER A 480 -4.82 21.55 28.54
C SER A 480 -6.18 22.22 28.74
N GLY A 481 -6.76 22.81 27.68
CA GLY A 481 -8.02 23.55 27.75
C GLY A 481 -9.28 22.70 27.87
N LEU A 482 -9.16 21.36 27.77
CA LEU A 482 -10.28 20.45 27.96
C LEU A 482 -10.34 19.96 29.40
N PRO A 483 -11.52 20.01 30.05
CA PRO A 483 -11.66 19.52 31.42
C PRO A 483 -11.37 18.01 31.50
N PRO A 484 -10.80 17.54 32.63
CA PRO A 484 -10.63 16.12 32.88
C PRO A 484 -11.99 15.41 32.87
N LYS A 485 -11.99 14.13 32.47
CA LYS A 485 -13.19 13.29 32.53
C LYS A 485 -13.56 13.13 34.02
N PRO A 486 -14.84 13.32 34.39
CA PRO A 486 -15.29 13.17 35.77
C PRO A 486 -15.11 11.74 36.29
#